data_AF-A0A0C2MNA6-F1
#
_entry.id   AF-A0A0C2MNA6-F1
#
_cell.length_a   1.000
_cell.length_b   1.000
_cell.length_c   1.000
_cell.angle_alpha   90.00
_cell.angle_beta   90.00
_cell.angle_gamma   90.00
#
_symmetry.space_group_name_H-M   'P 1'
#
loop_
_entity.id
_entity.type
_entity.pdbx_description
1 polymer ?
#
loop_
_entity_poly.entity_id
_entity_poly.type
_entity_poly.pdbx_seq_one_letter_code
_entity_poly.pdbx_strand_id
1 'polypeptide(L)'
;MNDDQTKTYVSFDNGENFQALKLEENDTECHPNNCWIELDLTCKDIQIKNHFPENSIVQFKGKYHKYGSTSRHIFVSFNAGNSWKMLDSRIDNLFIINHGQLLFGIQSTSGNIGYSYDEGSTWFFENNGLDNLIDVIPIGYPHYDLIGVIAF
;
A
#
# COMPACT_ATOMS: atom_id res chain seq x y z
N MET A 1 0.12 -10.67 -28.15
CA MET A 1 0.51 -10.24 -26.79
C MET A 1 2.02 -10.16 -26.79
N ASN A 2 2.62 -9.08 -26.27
CA ASN A 2 4.06 -9.09 -26.01
C ASN A 2 4.26 -10.00 -24.79
N ASP A 3 4.99 -11.10 -24.95
CA ASP A 3 5.14 -12.16 -23.94
C ASP A 3 5.94 -11.74 -22.69
N ASP A 4 6.46 -10.51 -22.64
CA ASP A 4 7.31 -10.02 -21.54
C ASP A 4 6.56 -9.23 -20.45
N GLN A 5 5.23 -9.11 -20.53
CA GLN A 5 4.45 -8.37 -19.52
C GLN A 5 4.11 -9.23 -18.30
N THR A 6 4.65 -8.89 -17.14
CA THR A 6 4.24 -9.49 -15.86
C THR A 6 3.03 -8.72 -15.30
N LYS A 7 1.96 -9.45 -14.97
CA LYS A 7 0.71 -8.92 -14.39
C LYS A 7 0.32 -9.72 -13.16
N THR A 8 -0.22 -9.07 -12.14
CA THR A 8 -0.75 -9.76 -10.96
C THR A 8 -2.24 -10.03 -11.08
N TYR A 9 -2.64 -11.22 -10.65
CA TYR A 9 -4.01 -11.69 -10.61
C TYR A 9 -4.35 -12.17 -9.19
N VAL A 10 -5.64 -12.13 -8.87
CA VAL A 10 -6.20 -12.58 -7.58
C VAL A 10 -7.35 -13.54 -7.83
N SER A 11 -7.53 -14.50 -6.91
CA SER A 11 -8.66 -15.42 -6.88
C SER A 11 -9.43 -15.25 -5.57
N PHE A 12 -10.76 -15.33 -5.66
CA PHE A 12 -11.70 -15.27 -4.54
C PHE A 12 -12.45 -16.58 -4.32
N ASP A 13 -12.09 -17.62 -5.07
CA ASP A 13 -12.74 -18.92 -5.14
C ASP A 13 -11.72 -20.05 -5.06
N ASN A 14 -10.73 -19.88 -4.18
CA ASN A 14 -9.69 -20.88 -3.89
C ASN A 14 -8.88 -21.33 -5.12
N GLY A 15 -8.69 -20.42 -6.08
CA GLY A 15 -7.88 -20.65 -7.28
C GLY A 15 -8.64 -21.22 -8.47
N GLU A 16 -9.98 -21.28 -8.42
CA GLU A 16 -10.77 -21.73 -9.57
C GLU A 16 -10.78 -20.67 -10.69
N ASN A 17 -10.96 -19.40 -10.35
CA ASN A 17 -10.93 -18.28 -11.27
C ASN A 17 -9.97 -17.18 -10.80
N PHE A 18 -9.31 -16.55 -11.77
CA PHE A 18 -8.37 -15.45 -11.54
C PHE A 18 -8.82 -14.21 -12.30
N GLN A 19 -8.81 -13.07 -11.62
CA GLN A 19 -9.08 -11.78 -12.22
C GLN A 19 -7.93 -10.80 -11.97
N ALA A 20 -7.74 -9.87 -12.90
CA ALA A 20 -6.73 -8.83 -12.75
C ALA A 20 -7.11 -7.90 -11.60
N LEU A 21 -6.10 -7.32 -10.93
CA LEU A 21 -6.34 -6.37 -9.86
C LEU A 21 -7.06 -5.12 -10.39
N LYS A 22 -8.05 -4.64 -9.65
CA LYS A 22 -8.88 -3.48 -10.01
C LYS A 22 -8.52 -2.29 -9.12
N LEU A 23 -8.09 -1.18 -9.73
CA LEU A 23 -7.93 0.09 -9.01
C LEU A 23 -9.30 0.72 -8.71
N GLU A 24 -9.42 1.37 -7.56
CA GLU A 24 -10.62 2.13 -7.17
C GLU A 24 -10.73 3.47 -7.90
N GLU A 25 -9.60 4.04 -8.28
CA GLU A 25 -9.60 5.30 -9.02
C GLU A 25 -10.21 5.10 -10.41
N ASN A 26 -11.15 5.98 -10.75
CA ASN A 26 -11.69 6.10 -12.10
C ASN A 26 -10.66 6.81 -12.98
N ASP A 27 -9.53 6.15 -13.26
CA ASP A 27 -8.67 6.55 -14.37
C ASP A 27 -9.43 6.21 -15.65
N THR A 28 -10.30 7.13 -16.09
CA THR A 28 -11.17 6.96 -17.27
C THR A 28 -10.37 6.71 -18.56
N GLU A 29 -9.08 7.07 -18.53
CA GLU A 29 -8.14 6.86 -19.63
C GLU A 29 -7.52 5.45 -19.61
N CYS A 30 -7.65 4.72 -18.50
CA CYS A 30 -7.03 3.42 -18.35
C CYS A 30 -7.82 2.32 -19.06
N HIS A 31 -7.46 2.05 -20.32
CA HIS A 31 -7.92 0.85 -21.01
C HIS A 31 -7.29 -0.41 -20.39
N PRO A 32 -8.03 -1.54 -20.32
CA PRO A 32 -7.54 -2.79 -19.70
C PRO A 32 -6.23 -3.35 -20.26
N ASN A 33 -5.87 -2.96 -21.49
CA ASN A 33 -4.64 -3.40 -22.15
C ASN A 33 -3.45 -2.46 -21.93
N ASN A 34 -3.69 -1.25 -21.42
CA ASN A 34 -2.70 -0.18 -21.32
C ASN A 34 -2.25 0.12 -19.90
N CYS A 35 -2.99 -0.37 -18.90
CA CYS A 35 -2.55 -0.32 -17.51
C CYS A 35 -2.83 -1.60 -16.74
N TRP A 36 -1.91 -1.92 -15.84
CA TRP A 36 -1.99 -3.09 -14.98
C TRP A 36 -1.09 -2.90 -13.76
N ILE A 37 -1.33 -3.74 -12.75
CA ILE A 37 -0.54 -3.78 -11.52
C ILE A 37 0.34 -5.03 -11.53
N GLU A 38 1.57 -4.86 -11.07
CA GLU A 38 2.54 -5.93 -10.79
C GLU A 38 2.97 -5.80 -9.33
N LEU A 39 2.45 -6.67 -8.45
CA LEU A 39 2.80 -6.68 -7.03
C LEU A 39 4.14 -7.39 -6.79
N ASP A 40 4.95 -6.85 -5.89
CA ASP A 40 6.20 -7.45 -5.43
C ASP A 40 5.89 -8.56 -4.41
N LEU A 41 5.67 -9.78 -4.89
CA LEU A 41 5.37 -10.95 -4.05
C LEU A 41 6.67 -11.61 -3.56
N THR A 42 7.24 -11.07 -2.47
CA THR A 42 8.45 -11.64 -1.86
C THR A 42 8.12 -12.73 -0.84
N CYS A 43 8.55 -13.98 -1.11
CA CYS A 43 8.37 -15.14 -0.22
C CYS A 43 9.33 -15.15 0.99
N LYS A 44 9.51 -14.03 1.69
CA LYS A 44 10.27 -13.99 2.94
C LYS A 44 9.29 -14.19 4.10
N ASP A 45 9.42 -15.30 4.83
CA ASP A 45 8.47 -15.76 5.88
C ASP A 45 8.08 -14.70 6.92
N ILE A 46 8.95 -13.72 7.17
CA ILE A 46 8.74 -12.64 8.15
C ILE A 46 7.75 -11.57 7.62
N GLN A 47 7.59 -11.43 6.31
CA GLN A 47 6.86 -10.31 5.70
C GLN A 47 5.36 -10.56 5.51
N ILE A 48 4.89 -11.81 5.63
CA ILE A 48 3.47 -12.14 5.43
C ILE A 48 2.59 -11.32 6.38
N LYS A 49 2.98 -11.16 7.65
CA LYS A 49 2.21 -10.35 8.62
C LYS A 49 2.12 -8.88 8.23
N ASN A 50 3.14 -8.33 7.58
CA ASN A 50 3.14 -6.92 7.17
C ASN A 50 2.23 -6.70 5.97
N HIS A 51 2.02 -7.72 5.13
CA HIS A 51 1.11 -7.65 3.99
C HIS A 51 -0.36 -7.79 4.38
N PHE A 52 -0.65 -8.37 5.54
CA PHE A 52 -2.01 -8.60 6.04
C PHE A 52 -2.15 -8.03 7.46
N PRO A 53 -2.15 -6.69 7.60
CA PRO A 53 -2.17 -6.05 8.92
C PRO A 53 -3.43 -6.40 9.71
N GLU A 54 -4.56 -6.60 9.01
CA GLU A 54 -5.83 -6.99 9.62
C GLU A 54 -6.69 -7.84 8.68
N ASN A 55 -7.81 -8.36 9.21
CA ASN A 55 -8.83 -9.03 8.40
C ASN A 55 -9.30 -8.09 7.27
N SER A 56 -9.32 -8.61 6.05
CA SER A 56 -9.74 -7.88 4.85
C SER A 56 -8.84 -6.70 4.44
N ILE A 57 -7.76 -6.40 5.17
CA ILE A 57 -6.77 -5.39 4.75
C ILE A 57 -5.56 -6.10 4.17
N VAL A 58 -5.20 -5.72 2.95
CA VAL A 58 -4.07 -6.29 2.21
C VAL A 58 -3.21 -5.16 1.68
N GLN A 59 -1.89 -5.22 1.88
CA GLN A 59 -0.96 -4.24 1.32
C GLN A 59 0.28 -4.85 0.68
N PHE A 60 0.70 -4.31 -0.45
CA PHE A 60 1.91 -4.72 -1.16
C PHE A 60 2.61 -3.52 -1.80
N LYS A 61 3.94 -3.56 -1.85
CA LYS A 61 4.67 -2.74 -2.81
C LYS A 61 4.50 -3.35 -4.20
N GLY A 62 4.55 -2.51 -5.23
CA GLY A 62 4.49 -3.00 -6.60
C GLY A 62 4.74 -1.90 -7.62
N LYS A 63 4.49 -2.23 -8.88
CA LYS A 63 4.57 -1.32 -10.02
C LYS A 63 3.19 -1.12 -10.63
N TYR A 64 2.86 0.13 -10.94
CA TYR A 64 1.78 0.48 -11.85
C TYR A 64 2.38 0.75 -13.21
N HIS A 65 1.84 0.09 -14.24
CA HIS A 65 2.22 0.33 -15.62
C HIS A 65 1.10 1.11 -16.28
N LYS A 66 1.40 2.22 -16.97
CA LYS A 66 0.43 3.04 -17.73
C LYS A 66 1.10 3.60 -18.98
N TYR A 67 0.58 3.25 -20.17
CA TYR A 67 1.06 3.72 -21.47
C TYR A 67 2.58 3.57 -21.71
N GLY A 68 3.17 2.48 -21.20
CA GLY A 68 4.62 2.23 -21.31
C GLY A 68 5.47 2.98 -20.27
N SER A 69 4.86 3.79 -19.41
CA SER A 69 5.48 4.30 -18.19
C SER A 69 5.26 3.31 -17.04
N THR A 70 6.22 3.27 -16.11
CA THR A 70 6.16 2.44 -14.91
C THR A 70 6.49 3.27 -13.68
N SER A 71 5.65 3.22 -12.66
CA SER A 71 5.87 3.88 -11.37
C SER A 71 5.73 2.88 -10.23
N ARG A 72 6.46 3.10 -9.12
CA ARG A 72 6.39 2.27 -7.91
C ARG A 72 5.48 2.91 -6.87
N HIS A 73 4.64 2.08 -6.26
CA HIS A 73 3.65 2.49 -5.29
C HIS A 73 3.46 1.42 -4.21
N ILE A 74 2.82 1.84 -3.11
CA ILE A 74 2.17 0.92 -2.17
C ILE A 74 0.72 0.79 -2.62
N PHE A 75 0.27 -0.45 -2.81
CA PHE A 75 -1.10 -0.79 -3.13
C PHE A 75 -1.78 -1.36 -1.89
N VAL A 76 -2.96 -0.86 -1.57
CA VAL A 76 -3.73 -1.29 -0.40
C VAL A 76 -5.15 -1.63 -0.80
N SER A 77 -5.66 -2.75 -0.30
CA SER A 77 -7.07 -3.09 -0.36
C SER A 77 -7.63 -3.12 1.06
N PHE A 78 -8.77 -2.44 1.26
CA PHE A 78 -9.53 -2.47 2.52
C PHE A 78 -10.73 -3.42 2.46
N ASN A 79 -10.89 -4.17 1.37
CA ASN A 79 -12.04 -5.04 1.11
C ASN A 79 -11.64 -6.43 0.60
N ALA A 80 -10.62 -6.99 1.24
CA ALA A 80 -10.10 -8.34 1.01
C ALA A 80 -9.56 -8.59 -0.41
N GLY A 81 -9.10 -7.53 -1.10
CA GLY A 81 -8.52 -7.61 -2.43
C GLY A 81 -9.49 -7.32 -3.58
N ASN A 82 -10.78 -7.07 -3.30
CA ASN A 82 -11.80 -6.82 -4.34
C ASN A 82 -11.51 -5.56 -5.16
N SER A 83 -11.00 -4.52 -4.51
CA SER A 83 -10.46 -3.32 -5.15
C SER A 83 -9.25 -2.79 -4.40
N TRP A 84 -8.44 -2.00 -5.10
CA TRP A 84 -7.14 -1.55 -4.64
C TRP A 84 -7.00 -0.03 -4.78
N LYS A 85 -6.48 0.61 -3.74
CA LYS A 85 -5.99 1.97 -3.78
C LYS A 85 -4.51 1.95 -4.11
N MET A 86 -4.09 2.88 -4.96
CA MET A 86 -2.68 3.15 -5.25
C MET A 86 -2.28 4.39 -4.44
N LEU A 87 -1.40 4.23 -3.46
CA LEU A 87 -0.99 5.35 -2.63
C LEU A 87 0.03 6.24 -3.33
N ASP A 88 0.15 7.48 -2.86
CA ASP A 88 1.14 8.44 -3.31
C ASP A 88 2.55 7.83 -3.26
N SER A 89 3.30 7.93 -4.36
CA SER A 89 4.64 7.33 -4.49
C SER A 89 5.68 7.96 -3.57
N ARG A 90 5.37 9.09 -2.93
CA ARG A 90 6.20 9.71 -1.90
C ARG A 90 6.09 9.01 -0.55
N ILE A 91 5.14 8.10 -0.35
CA ILE A 91 4.95 7.39 0.91
C ILE A 91 5.71 6.06 0.89
N ASP A 92 6.63 5.92 1.85
CA ASP A 92 7.32 4.69 2.19
C ASP A 92 6.91 4.20 3.59
N ASN A 93 7.20 2.92 3.87
CA ASN A 93 6.97 2.27 5.17
C ASN A 93 5.56 2.54 5.72
N LEU A 94 4.53 2.06 4.99
CA LEU A 94 3.14 2.22 5.40
C LEU A 94 2.78 1.33 6.59
N PHE A 95 2.13 1.94 7.57
CA PHE A 95 1.49 1.28 8.69
C PHE A 95 -0.01 1.61 8.67
N ILE A 96 -0.83 0.60 8.88
CA ILE A 96 -2.28 0.71 8.91
C ILE A 96 -2.73 0.28 10.30
N ILE A 97 -3.44 1.15 11.00
CA ILE A 97 -3.96 0.89 12.34
C ILE A 97 -5.44 1.22 12.43
N ASN A 98 -6.06 0.86 13.54
CA ASN A 98 -7.48 1.12 13.83
C ASN A 98 -8.41 0.67 12.71
N HIS A 99 -8.27 -0.56 12.22
CA HIS A 99 -9.14 -1.08 11.17
C HIS A 99 -9.12 -0.26 9.87
N GLY A 100 -7.97 0.33 9.55
CA GLY A 100 -7.79 1.15 8.35
C GLY A 100 -8.19 2.62 8.50
N GLN A 101 -8.67 3.03 9.67
CA GLN A 101 -9.08 4.43 9.93
C GLN A 101 -7.90 5.39 9.93
N LEU A 102 -6.69 4.90 10.20
CA LEU A 102 -5.50 5.73 10.32
C LEU A 102 -4.30 5.04 9.67
N LEU A 103 -3.69 5.75 8.74
CA LEU A 103 -2.50 5.34 8.01
C LEU A 103 -1.34 6.22 8.44
N PHE A 104 -0.17 5.62 8.63
CA PHE A 104 1.11 6.32 8.81
C PHE A 104 2.10 5.88 7.76
N GLY A 105 2.94 6.80 7.34
CA GLY A 105 4.07 6.50 6.48
C GLY A 105 5.17 7.52 6.61
N ILE A 106 6.26 7.27 5.92
CA ILE A 106 7.43 8.16 5.87
C ILE A 106 7.46 8.78 4.48
N GLN A 107 7.59 10.10 4.43
CA GLN A 107 7.83 10.77 3.16
C GLN A 107 9.24 10.47 2.67
N SER A 108 9.37 9.80 1.54
CA SER A 108 10.63 9.25 1.01
C SER A 108 11.73 10.30 0.79
N THR A 109 11.35 11.55 0.51
CA THR A 109 12.30 12.64 0.23
C THR A 109 12.75 13.41 1.47
N SER A 110 11.88 13.58 2.47
CA SER A 110 12.12 14.45 3.63
C SER A 110 12.32 13.68 4.93
N GLY A 111 11.91 12.41 4.99
CA GLY A 111 11.85 11.65 6.24
C GLY A 111 10.70 12.07 7.17
N ASN A 112 9.86 13.03 6.77
CA ASN A 112 8.73 13.49 7.56
C ASN A 112 7.72 12.36 7.78
N ILE A 113 7.10 12.35 8.96
CA ILE A 113 5.97 11.45 9.23
C ILE A 113 4.74 12.01 8.51
N GLY A 114 4.18 11.18 7.63
CA GLY A 114 2.89 11.39 6.99
C GLY A 114 1.80 10.60 7.71
N TYR A 115 0.62 11.18 7.84
CA TYR A 115 -0.57 10.45 8.29
C TYR A 115 -1.81 10.79 7.45
N SER A 116 -2.75 9.85 7.40
CA SER A 116 -4.02 9.98 6.68
C SER A 116 -5.16 9.35 7.48
N TYR A 117 -6.30 10.04 7.51
CA TYR A 117 -7.55 9.57 8.16
C TYR A 117 -8.62 9.14 7.14
N ASP A 118 -8.28 9.12 5.85
CA ASP A 118 -9.20 8.88 4.74
C ASP A 118 -8.64 7.84 3.77
N GLU A 119 -8.02 6.80 4.34
CA GLU A 119 -7.46 5.66 3.61
C GLU A 119 -6.45 6.08 2.53
N GLY A 120 -5.68 7.13 2.80
CA GLY A 120 -4.59 7.61 1.95
C GLY A 120 -5.00 8.57 0.85
N SER A 121 -6.25 9.06 0.87
CA SER A 121 -6.74 10.04 -0.12
C SER A 121 -6.12 11.42 0.11
N THR A 122 -5.93 11.81 1.36
CA THR A 122 -5.19 13.02 1.77
C THR A 122 -4.14 12.69 2.81
N TRP A 123 -3.00 13.37 2.73
CA TRP A 123 -1.86 13.17 3.62
C TRP A 123 -1.47 14.48 4.29
N PHE A 124 -1.27 14.41 5.60
CA PHE A 124 -0.72 15.47 6.42
C PHE A 124 0.70 15.09 6.80
N PHE A 125 1.64 16.04 6.67
CA PHE A 125 3.05 15.79 6.98
C PHE A 125 3.50 16.72 8.10
N GLU A 126 4.10 16.14 9.13
CA GLU A 126 4.71 16.86 10.23
C GLU A 126 6.23 16.82 10.04
N ASN A 127 6.92 17.94 10.24
CA ASN A 127 8.37 17.93 10.36
C ASN A 127 8.73 17.71 11.83
N ASN A 128 9.02 16.47 12.16
CA ASN A 128 9.34 16.05 13.52
C ASN A 128 10.83 16.29 13.87
N GLY A 129 11.63 16.86 12.98
CA GLY A 129 13.07 17.12 13.21
C GLY A 129 13.89 15.85 13.43
N LEU A 130 13.30 14.69 13.16
CA LEU A 130 13.94 13.38 13.24
C LEU A 130 14.42 13.02 11.85
N ASP A 131 15.74 13.02 11.68
CA ASP A 131 16.34 12.43 10.49
C ASP A 131 16.26 10.89 10.60
N ASN A 132 16.14 10.21 9.46
CA ASN A 132 16.28 8.75 9.35
C ASN A 132 15.27 7.93 10.18
N LEU A 133 13.97 8.21 10.03
CA LEU A 133 12.96 7.32 10.58
C LEU A 133 13.04 5.92 9.96
N ILE A 134 13.11 4.91 10.82
CA ILE A 134 13.31 3.52 10.40
C ILE A 134 12.02 2.72 10.52
N ASP A 135 11.30 2.95 11.63
CA ASP A 135 10.17 2.11 11.99
C ASP A 135 9.17 2.86 12.87
N VAL A 136 7.92 2.40 12.78
CA VAL A 136 6.78 2.93 13.53
C VAL A 136 6.05 1.73 14.13
N ILE A 137 5.99 1.69 15.46
CA ILE A 137 5.41 0.56 16.18
C ILE A 137 4.12 1.01 16.83
N PRO A 138 2.95 0.43 16.48
CA PRO A 138 1.73 0.68 17.22
C PRO A 138 1.87 0.10 18.64
N ILE A 139 1.69 0.96 19.63
CA ILE A 139 1.66 0.60 21.04
C ILE A 139 0.17 0.56 21.43
N GLY A 140 -0.44 -0.62 21.31
CA GLY A 140 -1.85 -0.80 21.66
C GLY A 140 -2.09 -0.47 23.13
N TYR A 141 -2.85 0.59 23.40
CA TYR A 141 -3.34 0.93 24.73
C TYR A 141 -4.88 0.96 24.71
N PRO A 142 -5.60 0.49 25.75
CA PRO A 142 -7.05 0.32 25.71
C PRO A 142 -7.89 1.56 25.39
N HIS A 143 -7.28 2.75 25.49
CA HIS A 143 -7.96 4.03 25.35
C HIS A 143 -7.18 5.04 24.48
N TYR A 144 -6.00 4.67 23.99
CA TYR A 144 -5.15 5.56 23.21
C TYR A 144 -4.40 4.77 22.16
N ASP A 145 -4.45 5.27 20.93
CA ASP A 145 -3.61 4.79 19.86
C ASP A 145 -2.26 5.49 20.00
N LEU A 146 -1.37 4.85 20.75
CA LEU A 146 -0.01 5.31 20.93
C LEU A 146 0.86 4.71 19.83
N ILE A 147 1.81 5.50 19.37
CA ILE A 147 2.72 5.10 18.32
C ILE A 147 4.13 5.38 18.79
N GLY A 148 4.93 4.32 18.86
CA GLY A 148 6.36 4.40 19.04
C GLY A 148 7.02 4.69 17.70
N VAL A 149 8.00 5.57 17.71
CA VAL A 149 8.70 6.04 16.53
C VAL A 149 10.19 5.77 16.76
N ILE A 150 10.84 5.03 15.87
CA ILE A 150 12.27 4.70 15.97
C ILE A 150 13.06 5.47 14.93
N ALA A 151 14.02 6.28 15.39
CA ALA A 151 14.94 7.08 14.59
C ALA A 151 16.40 6.87 15.07
N PHE A 152 17.38 7.19 14.21
CA PHE A 152 18.82 7.15 14.53
C PHE A 152 19.41 8.55 14.71
#